data_AF-A0A067MTS2-F1
#
_entry.id   AF-A0A067MTS2-F1
#
_cell.length_a   1.000
_cell.length_b   1.000
_cell.length_c   1.000
_cell.angle_alpha   90.00
_cell.angle_beta   90.00
_cell.angle_gamma   90.00
#
_symmetry.space_group_name_H-M   'P 1'
#
loop_
_entity.id
_entity.type
_entity.pdbx_description
1 polymer ?
#
loop_
_entity_poly.entity_id
_entity_poly.type
_entity_poly.pdbx_seq_one_letter_code
_entity_poly.pdbx_strand_id
1 'polypeptide(L)'
;MAAKKSEASRELSSIWEQTVLFVRTIAERLEADVFIPGYRVFVEMSNVNPFTTIFLGLFSAVAIPFLLSFIGFASFVFALLLTIAIGGAFICATTIVGIVAIFLFAILSIVLLISLFFTATGFALFLCLRLIFHTQDVRGKGIAGWKEECSNRIGLPTPPDLAAAPQIPLKLEDEDASPPALKLA
;
A
#
# COMPACT_ATOMS: atom_id res chain seq x y z
N MET A 1 0.99 1.28 -15.51
CA MET A 1 0.03 1.93 -14.58
C MET A 1 -0.70 3.14 -15.18
N ALA A 2 -0.09 3.95 -16.05
CA ALA A 2 -0.76 5.13 -16.64
C ALA A 2 -2.01 4.81 -17.48
N ALA A 3 -2.01 3.73 -18.27
CA ALA A 3 -3.15 3.32 -19.09
C ALA A 3 -4.42 3.03 -18.27
N LYS A 4 -4.30 2.30 -17.15
CA LYS A 4 -5.42 1.94 -16.26
C LYS A 4 -6.06 3.16 -15.58
N LYS A 5 -5.27 4.19 -15.27
CA LYS A 5 -5.79 5.46 -14.72
C LYS A 5 -6.64 6.21 -15.76
N SER A 6 -6.24 6.17 -17.04
CA SER A 6 -6.99 6.84 -18.11
C SER A 6 -8.35 6.19 -18.37
N GLU A 7 -8.43 4.86 -18.24
CA GLU A 7 -9.65 4.09 -18.42
C GLU A 7 -10.66 4.36 -17.29
N ALA A 8 -10.21 4.28 -16.04
CA ALA A 8 -11.05 4.62 -14.88
C ALA A 8 -11.57 6.07 -14.92
N SER A 9 -10.74 7.01 -15.39
CA SER A 9 -11.18 8.40 -15.56
C SER A 9 -12.25 8.55 -16.64
N ARG A 10 -12.19 7.75 -17.72
CA ARG A 10 -13.18 7.76 -18.81
C ARG A 10 -14.52 7.19 -18.36
N GLU A 11 -14.51 6.11 -17.58
CA GLU A 11 -15.72 5.54 -16.98
C GLU A 11 -16.39 6.53 -16.01
N LEU A 12 -15.60 7.23 -15.19
CA LEU A 12 -16.15 8.25 -14.29
C LEU A 12 -16.76 9.42 -15.06
N SER A 13 -16.14 9.86 -16.16
CA SER A 13 -16.72 10.92 -16.99
C SER A 13 -18.01 10.48 -17.66
N SER A 14 -18.13 9.23 -18.12
CA SER A 14 -19.37 8.75 -18.75
C SER A 14 -20.51 8.62 -17.75
N ILE A 15 -20.24 8.13 -16.53
CA ILE A 15 -21.22 8.09 -15.43
C ILE A 15 -21.68 9.52 -15.08
N TRP A 16 -20.74 10.47 -15.04
CA TRP A 16 -21.07 11.87 -14.78
C TRP A 16 -21.96 12.46 -15.87
N GLU A 17 -21.61 12.29 -17.15
CA GLU A 17 -22.42 12.74 -18.28
C GLU A 17 -23.83 12.14 -18.24
N GLN A 18 -23.94 10.83 -17.97
CA GLN A 18 -25.23 10.15 -17.82
C GLN A 18 -26.06 10.73 -16.67
N THR A 19 -25.42 11.02 -15.53
CA THR A 19 -26.09 11.62 -14.37
C THR A 19 -26.57 13.03 -14.68
N VAL A 20 -25.76 13.84 -15.36
CA VAL A 20 -26.14 15.19 -15.79
C VAL A 20 -27.32 15.15 -16.75
N LEU A 21 -27.31 14.24 -17.74
CA LEU A 21 -28.44 14.06 -18.67
C LEU A 21 -29.72 13.62 -17.94
N PHE A 22 -29.58 12.74 -16.94
CA PHE A 22 -30.70 12.30 -16.12
C PHE A 22 -31.31 13.43 -15.31
N VAL A 23 -30.47 14.20 -14.60
CA VAL A 23 -30.92 15.38 -13.82
C VAL A 23 -31.57 16.41 -14.73
N ARG A 24 -31.01 16.65 -15.91
CA ARG A 24 -31.60 17.56 -16.90
C ARG A 24 -32.97 17.09 -17.37
N THR A 25 -33.11 15.82 -17.69
CA THR A 25 -34.40 15.25 -18.12
C THR A 25 -35.46 15.36 -17.02
N ILE A 26 -35.07 15.14 -15.76
CA ILE A 26 -35.97 15.35 -14.61
C ILE A 26 -36.33 16.82 -14.48
N ALA A 27 -35.37 17.73 -14.60
CA ALA A 27 -35.61 19.16 -14.51
C ALA A 27 -36.58 19.64 -15.62
N GLU A 28 -36.36 19.20 -16.86
CA GLU A 28 -37.24 19.52 -17.99
C GLU A 28 -38.66 18.97 -17.78
N ARG A 29 -38.80 17.74 -17.26
CA ARG A 29 -40.12 17.19 -16.89
C ARG A 29 -40.78 17.96 -15.76
N LEU A 30 -40.03 18.31 -14.73
CA LEU A 30 -40.55 19.03 -13.57
C LEU A 30 -40.97 20.45 -13.96
N GLU A 31 -40.24 21.07 -14.89
CA GLU A 31 -40.63 22.33 -15.48
C GLU A 31 -41.94 22.22 -16.25
N ALA A 32 -42.03 21.24 -17.17
CA ALA A 32 -43.19 21.05 -18.03
C ALA A 32 -44.46 20.62 -17.26
N ASP A 33 -44.31 19.67 -16.33
CA ASP A 33 -45.44 19.02 -15.66
C ASP A 33 -45.90 19.79 -14.41
N VAL A 34 -45.03 20.57 -13.77
CA VAL A 34 -45.33 21.22 -12.47
C VAL A 34 -45.26 22.74 -12.58
N PHE A 35 -44.15 23.31 -13.06
CA PHE A 35 -43.96 24.76 -13.05
C PHE A 35 -44.88 25.48 -14.03
N ILE A 36 -44.91 25.05 -15.30
CA ILE A 36 -45.74 25.69 -16.33
C ILE A 36 -47.23 25.68 -15.96
N PRO A 37 -47.86 24.54 -15.60
CA PRO A 37 -49.27 24.54 -15.21
C PRO A 37 -49.50 25.28 -13.89
N GLY A 38 -48.60 25.13 -12.91
CA GLY A 38 -48.69 25.83 -11.63
C GLY A 38 -48.70 27.35 -11.79
N TYR A 39 -47.83 27.88 -12.66
CA TYR A 39 -47.78 29.32 -12.96
C TYR A 39 -49.06 29.81 -13.64
N ARG A 40 -49.61 29.05 -14.59
CA ARG A 40 -50.88 29.42 -15.25
C ARG A 40 -52.04 29.49 -14.26
N VAL A 41 -52.16 28.49 -13.39
CA VAL A 41 -53.18 28.47 -12.32
C VAL A 41 -52.99 29.64 -11.36
N PHE A 42 -51.74 29.97 -11.02
CA PHE A 42 -51.43 31.11 -10.15
C PHE A 42 -51.87 32.44 -10.78
N VAL A 43 -51.58 32.66 -12.07
CA VAL A 43 -52.02 33.86 -12.80
C VAL A 43 -53.55 33.93 -12.88
N GLU A 44 -54.22 32.82 -13.15
CA GLU A 44 -55.69 32.77 -13.18
C GLU A 44 -56.30 33.07 -11.80
N MET A 45 -55.78 32.45 -10.73
CA MET A 45 -56.22 32.74 -9.35
C MET A 45 -55.97 34.21 -8.94
N SER A 46 -54.89 34.84 -9.43
CA SER A 46 -54.60 36.24 -9.16
C SER A 46 -55.67 37.19 -9.68
N ASN A 47 -56.30 36.85 -10.81
CA ASN A 47 -57.37 37.64 -11.41
C ASN A 47 -58.71 37.45 -10.67
N VAL A 48 -58.98 36.26 -10.13
CA VAL A 48 -60.24 35.95 -9.44
C VAL A 48 -60.22 36.46 -7.99
N ASN A 49 -59.12 36.24 -7.25
CA ASN A 49 -59.02 36.57 -5.83
C ASN A 49 -57.65 37.17 -5.47
N PRO A 50 -57.43 38.49 -5.69
CA PRO A 50 -56.10 39.10 -5.58
C PRO A 50 -55.52 39.05 -4.15
N PHE A 51 -56.34 39.22 -3.12
CA PHE A 51 -55.88 39.22 -1.72
C PHE A 51 -55.30 37.86 -1.29
N THR A 52 -55.98 36.76 -1.62
CA THR A 52 -55.53 35.40 -1.30
C THR A 52 -54.23 35.07 -2.04
N THR A 53 -54.12 35.48 -3.31
CA THR A 53 -52.93 35.22 -4.12
C THR A 53 -51.71 35.99 -3.61
N ILE A 54 -51.87 37.25 -3.19
CA ILE A 54 -50.79 38.04 -2.58
C ILE A 54 -50.33 37.39 -1.26
N PHE A 55 -51.28 36.94 -0.42
CA PHE A 55 -50.96 36.24 0.82
C PHE A 55 -50.18 34.94 0.56
N LEU A 56 -50.66 34.09 -0.37
CA LEU A 56 -49.95 32.87 -0.76
C LEU A 56 -48.57 33.16 -1.32
N GLY A 57 -48.44 34.17 -2.19
CA GLY A 57 -47.16 34.57 -2.77
C GLY A 57 -46.15 34.99 -1.73
N LEU A 58 -46.55 35.85 -0.78
CA LEU A 58 -45.70 36.27 0.35
C LEU A 58 -45.36 35.08 1.27
N PHE A 59 -46.35 34.26 1.60
CA PHE A 59 -46.14 33.07 2.43
C PHE A 59 -45.14 32.11 1.77
N SER A 60 -45.30 31.80 0.48
CA SER A 60 -44.38 30.94 -0.27
C SER A 60 -43.00 31.56 -0.41
N ALA A 61 -42.90 32.87 -0.69
CA ALA A 61 -41.62 33.57 -0.81
C ALA A 61 -40.80 33.51 0.48
N VAL A 62 -41.47 33.50 1.64
CA VAL A 62 -40.81 33.34 2.95
C VAL A 62 -40.61 31.86 3.29
N ALA A 63 -41.58 30.99 3.04
CA ALA A 63 -41.51 29.57 3.43
C ALA A 63 -40.47 28.77 2.63
N ILE A 64 -40.32 29.03 1.33
CA ILE A 64 -39.37 28.32 0.46
C ILE A 64 -37.92 28.44 0.95
N PRO A 65 -37.36 29.62 1.26
CA PRO A 65 -36.00 29.71 1.76
C PRO A 65 -35.83 29.05 3.14
N PHE A 66 -36.85 29.07 4.01
CA PHE A 66 -36.80 28.32 5.27
C PHE A 66 -36.75 26.81 5.04
N LEU A 67 -37.57 26.28 4.12
CA LEU A 67 -37.56 24.86 3.75
C LEU A 67 -36.22 24.46 3.12
N LEU A 68 -35.70 25.25 2.18
CA LEU A 68 -34.41 25.03 1.55
C LEU A 68 -33.26 25.07 2.57
N SER A 69 -33.29 26.02 3.50
CA SER A 69 -32.31 26.13 4.58
C SER A 69 -32.36 24.91 5.51
N PHE A 70 -33.56 24.45 5.88
CA PHE A 70 -33.74 23.25 6.68
C PHE A 70 -33.21 22.00 5.98
N ILE A 71 -33.53 21.80 4.68
CA ILE A 71 -33.05 20.66 3.89
C ILE A 71 -31.51 20.72 3.75
N GLY A 72 -30.97 21.91 3.47
CA GLY A 72 -29.53 22.13 3.39
C GLY A 72 -28.83 21.81 4.71
N PHE A 73 -29.35 22.31 5.83
CA PHE A 73 -28.80 22.03 7.15
C PHE A 73 -28.92 20.54 7.53
N ALA A 74 -30.07 19.91 7.26
CA ALA A 74 -30.28 18.49 7.53
C ALA A 74 -29.32 17.60 6.72
N SER A 75 -29.14 17.89 5.43
CA SER A 75 -28.18 17.17 4.59
C SER A 75 -26.73 17.38 5.05
N PHE A 76 -26.38 18.60 5.48
CA PHE A 76 -25.07 18.90 6.05
C PHE A 76 -24.81 18.12 7.35
N VAL A 77 -25.75 18.13 8.28
CA VAL A 77 -25.65 17.36 9.53
C VAL A 77 -25.54 15.87 9.24
N PHE A 78 -26.33 15.34 8.31
CA PHE A 78 -26.25 13.95 7.91
C PHE A 78 -24.88 13.58 7.32
N ALA A 79 -24.34 14.39 6.41
CA ALA A 79 -23.02 14.18 5.83
C ALA A 79 -21.90 14.26 6.88
N LEU A 80 -22.03 15.19 7.84
CA LEU A 80 -21.09 15.33 8.96
C LEU A 80 -21.09 14.06 9.83
N LEU A 81 -22.27 13.59 10.24
CA LEU A 81 -22.41 12.36 11.03
C LEU A 81 -21.86 11.15 10.30
N LEU A 82 -22.14 11.03 9.00
CA LEU A 82 -21.61 9.94 8.17
C LEU A 82 -20.07 9.98 8.11
N THR A 83 -19.50 11.16 7.92
CA THR A 83 -18.04 11.34 7.87
C THR A 83 -17.39 10.98 9.21
N ILE A 84 -17.98 11.41 10.33
CA ILE A 84 -17.51 11.07 11.67
C ILE A 84 -17.63 9.56 11.91
N ALA A 85 -18.74 8.93 11.52
CA ALA A 85 -18.94 7.50 11.68
C ALA A 85 -17.93 6.67 10.89
N ILE A 86 -17.70 7.03 9.61
CA ILE A 86 -16.71 6.35 8.76
C ILE A 86 -15.30 6.58 9.29
N GLY A 87 -14.96 7.82 9.67
CA GLY A 87 -13.65 8.16 10.24
C GLY A 87 -13.38 7.41 11.54
N GLY A 88 -14.36 7.38 12.45
CA GLY A 88 -14.27 6.63 13.71
C GLY A 88 -14.13 5.13 13.48
N ALA A 89 -14.92 4.55 12.57
CA ALA A 89 -14.82 3.14 12.22
C ALA A 89 -13.44 2.80 11.64
N PHE A 90 -12.88 3.66 10.78
CA PHE A 90 -11.56 3.48 10.21
C PHE A 90 -10.44 3.55 11.26
N ILE A 91 -10.49 4.54 12.16
CA ILE A 91 -9.52 4.65 13.26
C ILE A 91 -9.59 3.43 14.18
N CYS A 92 -10.80 2.98 14.56
CA CYS A 92 -10.98 1.78 15.36
C CYS A 92 -10.42 0.53 14.67
N ALA A 93 -10.75 0.33 13.39
CA ALA A 93 -10.28 -0.82 12.63
C ALA A 93 -8.75 -0.83 12.50
N THR A 94 -8.15 0.28 12.10
CA THR A 94 -6.68 0.40 11.96
C THR A 94 -5.97 0.21 13.30
N THR A 95 -6.53 0.72 14.40
CA THR A 95 -5.98 0.53 15.75
C THR A 95 -5.99 -0.94 16.16
N ILE A 96 -7.12 -1.62 15.99
CA ILE A 96 -7.25 -3.06 16.33
C ILE A 96 -6.28 -3.89 15.48
N VAL A 97 -6.26 -3.65 14.17
CA VAL A 97 -5.35 -4.36 13.25
C VAL A 97 -3.89 -4.09 13.62
N GLY A 98 -3.54 -2.85 13.95
CA GLY A 98 -2.20 -2.47 14.39
C GLY A 98 -1.77 -3.19 15.67
N ILE A 99 -2.66 -3.25 16.67
CA ILE A 99 -2.40 -3.99 17.92
C ILE A 99 -2.16 -5.47 17.62
N VAL A 100 -3.04 -6.11 16.84
CA VAL A 100 -2.91 -7.52 16.47
C VAL A 100 -1.62 -7.78 15.70
N ALA A 101 -1.24 -6.89 14.79
CA ALA A 101 0.01 -7.00 14.03
C ALA A 101 1.25 -6.92 14.94
N ILE A 102 1.24 -6.01 15.93
CA ILE A 102 2.33 -5.90 16.92
C ILE A 102 2.44 -7.18 17.75
N PHE A 103 1.30 -7.72 18.22
CA PHE A 103 1.28 -8.99 18.97
C PHE A 103 1.83 -10.14 18.12
N LEU A 104 1.39 -10.25 16.87
CA LEU A 104 1.87 -11.28 15.94
C LEU A 104 3.38 -11.15 15.71
N PHE A 105 3.86 -9.92 15.48
CA PHE A 105 5.28 -9.65 15.30
C PHE A 105 6.11 -10.02 16.54
N ALA A 106 5.60 -9.72 17.74
CA ALA A 106 6.25 -10.11 18.99
C ALA A 106 6.34 -11.63 19.14
N ILE A 107 5.25 -12.36 18.86
CA ILE A 107 5.23 -13.83 18.92
C ILE A 107 6.22 -14.42 17.90
N LEU A 108 6.21 -13.93 16.65
CA LEU A 108 7.14 -14.38 15.62
C LEU A 108 8.59 -14.12 16.01
N SER A 109 8.87 -12.96 16.61
CA SER A 109 10.21 -12.63 17.11
C SER A 109 10.66 -13.60 18.21
N ILE A 110 9.78 -13.92 19.16
CA ILE A 110 10.06 -14.91 20.22
C ILE A 110 10.33 -16.28 19.61
N VAL A 111 9.48 -16.74 18.68
CA VAL A 111 9.64 -18.04 18.01
C VAL A 111 10.96 -18.08 17.22
N LEU A 112 11.33 -16.99 16.55
CA LEU A 112 12.59 -16.88 15.83
C LEU A 112 13.79 -16.98 16.77
N LEU A 113 13.76 -16.31 17.92
CA LEU A 113 14.82 -16.40 18.93
C LEU A 113 14.93 -17.81 19.52
N ILE A 114 13.80 -18.45 19.84
CA ILE A 114 13.78 -19.84 20.32
C ILE A 114 14.37 -20.76 19.25
N SER A 115 13.93 -20.62 17.99
CA SER A 115 14.46 -21.42 16.89
C SER A 115 15.96 -21.24 16.73
N LEU A 116 16.45 -20.00 16.75
CA LEU A 116 17.87 -19.70 16.63
C LEU A 116 18.66 -20.33 17.78
N PHE A 117 18.17 -20.22 19.01
CA PHE A 117 18.78 -20.84 20.19
C PHE A 117 18.85 -22.37 20.07
N PHE A 118 17.75 -23.02 19.67
CA PHE A 118 17.71 -24.47 19.47
C PHE A 118 18.62 -24.92 18.33
N THR A 119 18.65 -24.18 17.21
CA THR A 119 19.56 -24.46 16.09
C THR A 119 21.02 -24.33 16.53
N ALA A 120 21.38 -23.27 17.24
CA ALA A 120 22.74 -23.08 17.76
C ALA A 120 23.15 -24.17 18.76
N THR A 121 22.25 -24.52 19.68
CA THR A 121 22.49 -25.57 20.68
C THR A 121 22.61 -26.95 20.02
N GLY A 122 21.72 -27.28 19.09
CA GLY A 122 21.77 -28.53 18.32
C GLY A 122 23.04 -28.63 17.48
N PHE A 123 23.46 -27.52 16.86
CA PHE A 123 24.72 -27.45 16.11
C PHE A 123 25.94 -27.65 17.03
N ALA A 124 25.98 -26.98 18.18
CA ALA A 124 27.04 -27.15 19.17
C ALA A 124 27.10 -28.60 19.70
N LEU A 125 25.96 -29.19 20.04
CA LEU A 125 25.87 -30.58 20.49
C LEU A 125 26.34 -31.55 19.41
N PHE A 126 25.94 -31.33 18.16
CA PHE A 126 26.41 -32.11 17.02
C PHE A 126 27.93 -32.06 16.88
N LEU A 127 28.54 -30.87 16.95
CA LEU A 127 29.99 -30.70 16.90
C LEU A 127 30.69 -31.43 18.07
N CYS A 128 30.14 -31.33 19.29
CA CYS A 128 30.68 -32.02 20.46
C CYS A 128 30.60 -33.55 20.32
N LEU A 129 29.45 -34.10 19.92
CA LEU A 129 29.30 -35.54 19.69
C LEU A 129 30.26 -36.02 18.60
N ARG A 130 30.37 -35.28 17.50
CA ARG A 130 31.30 -35.58 16.40
C ARG A 130 32.75 -35.62 16.88
N LEU A 131 33.14 -34.66 17.72
CA LEU A 131 34.48 -34.59 18.30
C LEU A 131 34.74 -35.83 19.19
N ILE A 132 33.79 -36.21 20.04
CA ILE A 132 33.88 -37.41 20.88
C ILE A 132 34.14 -38.66 20.02
N PHE A 133 33.36 -38.85 18.95
CA PHE A 133 33.58 -39.97 18.02
C PHE A 133 34.98 -39.96 17.40
N HIS A 134 35.51 -38.79 16.98
CA HIS A 134 36.86 -38.68 16.44
C HIS A 134 37.97 -38.94 17.47
N THR A 135 37.73 -38.66 18.75
CA THR A 135 38.70 -38.94 19.83
C THR A 135 38.75 -40.40 20.27
N GLN A 136 37.67 -41.17 20.05
CA GLN A 136 37.58 -42.58 20.46
C GLN A 136 38.02 -43.58 19.38
N ASP A 137 38.02 -43.18 18.10
CA ASP A 137 38.43 -44.05 17.01
C ASP A 137 39.96 -44.18 16.94
N VAL A 138 40.47 -45.41 17.00
CA VAL A 138 41.92 -45.73 16.99
C VAL A 138 42.60 -45.28 15.70
N ARG A 139 41.83 -45.10 14.61
CA ARG A 139 42.32 -44.57 13.33
C ARG A 139 42.10 -43.07 13.16
N GLY A 140 41.37 -42.43 14.06
CA GLY A 140 41.02 -41.01 13.98
C GLY A 140 42.25 -40.12 14.20
N LYS A 141 42.47 -39.12 13.35
CA LYS A 141 43.51 -38.08 13.53
C LYS A 141 43.24 -37.15 14.73
N GLY A 142 42.40 -37.56 15.68
CA GLY A 142 41.95 -36.77 16.84
C GLY A 142 41.37 -35.42 16.44
N ILE A 143 41.74 -34.37 17.19
CA ILE A 143 41.25 -32.99 17.02
C ILE A 143 41.62 -32.42 15.65
N ALA A 144 42.78 -32.80 15.10
CA ALA A 144 43.24 -32.30 13.80
C ALA A 144 42.36 -32.80 12.65
N GLY A 145 41.97 -34.08 12.67
CA GLY A 145 41.04 -34.65 11.69
C GLY A 145 39.64 -34.04 11.79
N TRP A 146 39.17 -33.77 13.01
CA TRP A 146 37.87 -33.12 13.22
C TRP A 146 37.85 -31.69 12.67
N LYS A 147 38.92 -30.92 12.86
CA LYS A 147 39.05 -29.55 12.31
C LYS A 147 39.08 -29.57 10.79
N GLU A 148 39.84 -30.50 10.19
CA GLU A 148 39.90 -30.68 8.74
C GLU A 148 38.51 -31.05 8.18
N GLU A 149 37.79 -31.96 8.84
CA GLU A 149 36.43 -32.33 8.46
C GLU A 149 35.43 -31.16 8.58
N CYS A 150 35.45 -30.42 9.70
CA CYS A 150 34.56 -29.28 9.90
C CYS A 150 34.86 -28.16 8.89
N SER A 151 36.14 -27.90 8.61
CA SER A 151 36.55 -26.93 7.59
C SER A 151 36.07 -27.33 6.19
N ASN A 152 36.17 -28.61 5.82
CA ASN A 152 35.70 -29.10 4.53
C ASN A 152 34.17 -29.11 4.39
N ARG A 153 33.43 -29.22 5.50
CA ARG A 153 31.96 -29.21 5.50
C ARG A 153 31.35 -27.81 5.61
N ILE A 154 32.02 -26.88 6.28
CA ILE A 154 31.53 -25.51 6.52
C ILE A 154 32.10 -24.51 5.50
N GLY A 155 33.31 -24.77 4.99
CA GLY A 155 33.88 -23.98 3.90
C GLY A 155 33.03 -24.11 2.64
N LEU A 156 32.80 -22.99 1.96
CA LEU A 156 32.26 -22.98 0.59
C LEU A 156 33.05 -24.01 -0.23
N PRO A 157 32.38 -24.92 -0.98
CA PRO A 157 33.08 -25.90 -1.80
C PRO A 157 34.02 -25.13 -2.72
N THR A 158 35.33 -25.25 -2.50
CA THR A 158 36.31 -24.72 -3.43
C THR A 158 36.01 -25.41 -4.75
N PRO A 159 35.60 -24.67 -5.80
CA PRO A 159 35.30 -25.31 -7.08
C PRO A 159 36.56 -26.09 -7.49
N PRO A 160 36.46 -27.40 -7.79
CA PRO A 160 37.61 -28.22 -8.12
C PRO A 160 38.43 -27.62 -9.30
N ASP A 161 37.78 -26.82 -10.15
CA ASP A 161 38.41 -26.14 -11.28
C ASP A 161 39.35 -24.98 -10.90
N LEU A 162 39.20 -24.37 -9.72
CA LEU A 162 40.10 -23.28 -9.27
C LEU A 162 41.41 -23.80 -8.64
N ALA A 163 41.40 -25.01 -8.10
CA ALA A 163 42.61 -25.68 -7.62
C ALA A 163 43.42 -26.31 -8.78
N ALA A 164 42.74 -26.65 -9.89
CA ALA A 164 43.35 -27.19 -11.10
C ALA A 164 43.72 -26.11 -12.15
N ALA A 165 43.34 -24.85 -11.93
CA ALA A 165 43.75 -23.76 -12.80
C ALA A 165 45.29 -23.71 -12.84
N PRO A 166 45.93 -23.93 -14.01
CA PRO A 166 47.37 -23.83 -14.12
C PRO A 166 47.76 -22.45 -13.63
N GLN A 167 48.75 -22.38 -12.72
CA GLN A 167 49.35 -21.10 -12.37
C GLN A 167 49.94 -20.54 -13.66
N ILE A 168 49.18 -19.69 -14.35
CA ILE A 168 49.71 -18.86 -15.42
C ILE A 168 50.77 -18.04 -14.69
N PRO A 169 52.07 -18.24 -14.96
CA PRO A 169 53.06 -17.38 -14.38
C PRO A 169 52.68 -15.99 -14.86
N LEU A 170 52.23 -15.16 -13.93
CA LEU A 170 52.30 -13.71 -14.05
C LEU A 170 53.80 -13.40 -14.09
N LYS A 171 54.39 -13.72 -15.23
CA LYS A 171 55.60 -13.11 -15.72
C LYS A 171 55.15 -11.68 -15.93
N LEU A 172 55.23 -10.90 -14.86
CA LEU A 172 55.40 -9.47 -14.93
C LEU A 172 56.58 -9.31 -15.87
N GLU A 173 56.26 -9.09 -17.13
CA GLU A 173 57.22 -8.72 -18.14
C GLU A 173 57.78 -7.40 -17.62
N ASP A 174 59.00 -7.46 -17.09
CA ASP A 174 59.82 -6.29 -16.81
C ASP A 174 59.97 -5.55 -18.14
N GLU A 175 59.00 -4.68 -18.42
CA GLU A 175 59.00 -3.79 -19.55
C GLU A 175 60.11 -2.77 -19.29
N ASP A 176 61.27 -3.12 -19.83
CA ASP A 176 62.53 -2.41 -19.91
C ASP A 176 62.34 -1.10 -20.72
N ALA A 177 61.51 -0.20 -20.20
CA ALA A 177 61.27 1.12 -20.75
C ALA A 177 62.46 2.04 -20.40
N SER A 178 63.58 1.83 -21.08
CA SER A 178 64.70 2.76 -21.14
C SER A 178 64.27 4.04 -21.87
N PRO A 179 64.21 5.22 -21.21
CA PRO A 179 63.84 6.45 -21.89
C PRO A 179 64.98 6.95 -22.80
N PRO A 180 64.69 7.36 -24.04
CA PRO A 180 65.72 7.86 -24.95
C PRO A 180 66.30 9.19 -24.45
N ALA A 181 67.63 9.24 -24.39
CA ALA A 181 68.42 10.41 -24.01
C ALA A 181 68.16 11.59 -24.97
N LEU A 182 67.55 12.65 -24.44
CA LEU A 182 67.46 13.96 -25.07
C LEU A 182 68.85 14.60 -25.15
N LYS A 183 69.41 14.65 -26.36
CA LYS A 183 70.59 15.47 -26.67
C LYS A 183 70.15 16.93 -26.79
N LEU A 184 70.61 17.77 -25.86
CA LEU A 184 70.59 19.22 -25.95
C LEU A 184 71.63 19.68 -26.97
N ALA A 185 71.18 20.42 -27.99
CA ALA A 185 71.98 21.30 -28.83
C ALA A 185 71.21 22.60 -29.03
#